data_AF-V4JJF2-F1
#
_entry.id   AF-V4JJF2-F1
#
_cell.length_a   1.000
_cell.length_b   1.000
_cell.length_c   1.000
_cell.angle_alpha   90.00
_cell.angle_beta   90.00
_cell.angle_gamma   90.00
#
_symmetry.space_group_name_H-M   'P 1'
#
loop_
_entity.id
_entity.type
_entity.pdbx_description
1 polymer ?
#
loop_
_entity_poly.entity_id
_entity_poly.type
_entity_poly.pdbx_seq_one_letter_code
_entity_poly.pdbx_strand_id
1 'polypeptide(L)' 'QTLRLLADDPMAAIDLPHFCAESGHRLVAASDGAFLIRRSRS' A
#
# COMPACT_ATOMS: atom_id res chain seq x y z
N GLN A 1 -9.86 6.35 6.22
CA GLN A 1 -9.81 4.93 6.66
C GLN A 1 -8.47 4.34 6.29
N THR A 2 -8.05 3.28 6.96
CA THR A 2 -6.82 2.54 6.65
C THR A 2 -7.13 1.08 6.34
N LEU A 3 -6.35 0.50 5.44
CA LEU A 3 -6.36 -0.91 5.09
C LEU A 3 -5.00 -1.49 5.39
N ARG A 4 -4.96 -2.69 5.97
CA ARG A 4 -3.74 -3.48 6.13
C ARG A 4 -3.76 -4.62 5.11
N LEU A 5 -2.67 -4.76 4.36
CA LEU A 5 -2.46 -5.81 3.38
C LEU A 5 -1.25 -6.66 3.82
N LEU A 6 -1.33 -7.95 3.55
CA LEU A 6 -0.21 -8.88 3.66
C LEU A 6 0.04 -9.44 2.27
N ALA A 7 1.30 -9.46 1.85
CA ALA A 7 1.75 -10.02 0.60
C ALA A 7 3.10 -10.72 0.81
N ASP A 8 3.24 -11.90 0.23
CA ASP A 8 4.46 -12.70 0.18
C ASP A 8 5.26 -12.44 -1.10
N ASP A 9 4.60 -11.94 -2.15
CA ASP A 9 5.24 -11.52 -3.39
C ASP A 9 6.18 -10.32 -3.17
N PRO A 10 7.49 -10.45 -3.47
CA PRO A 10 8.43 -9.34 -3.36
C PRO A 10 8.08 -8.15 -4.27
N MET A 11 7.33 -8.35 -5.37
CA MET A 11 6.92 -7.25 -6.24
C MET A 11 5.94 -6.28 -5.56
N ALA A 12 5.24 -6.70 -4.51
CA ALA A 12 4.33 -5.83 -3.75
C ALA A 12 5.05 -4.60 -3.15
N ALA A 13 6.36 -4.68 -2.89
CA ALA A 13 7.17 -3.57 -2.44
C ALA A 13 7.32 -2.45 -3.50
N ILE A 14 7.09 -2.75 -4.77
CA ILE A 14 7.15 -1.81 -5.90
C ILE A 14 5.74 -1.43 -6.36
N ASP A 15 4.86 -2.42 -6.49
CA ASP A 15 3.53 -2.23 -7.05
C ASP A 15 2.59 -1.44 -6.13
N LEU A 16 2.64 -1.67 -4.81
CA LEU A 16 1.76 -0.97 -3.87
C LEU A 16 2.08 0.53 -3.74
N PRO A 17 3.35 0.97 -3.66
CA PRO A 17 3.68 2.39 -3.78
C PRO A 17 3.17 3.01 -5.08
N HIS A 18 3.38 2.34 -6.21
CA HIS A 18 2.96 2.83 -7.53
C HIS A 18 1.44 2.97 -7.61
N PHE A 19 0.71 1.89 -7.29
CA PHE A 19 -0.73 1.87 -7.21
C PHE A 19 -1.28 2.99 -6.32
N CYS A 20 -0.70 3.18 -5.13
CA CYS A 20 -1.15 4.24 -4.23
C CYS A 20 -1.02 5.63 -4.86
N ALA A 21 0.13 5.91 -5.50
CA ALA A 21 0.39 7.19 -6.13
C ALA A 21 -0.61 7.48 -7.27
N GLU A 22 -0.88 6.49 -8.12
CA GLU A 22 -1.81 6.63 -9.25
C GLU A 22 -3.28 6.76 -8.81
N SER A 23 -3.69 5.99 -7.80
CA SER A 23 -5.08 5.99 -7.29
C SER A 23 -5.34 7.07 -6.22
N GLY A 24 -4.35 7.92 -5.94
CA GLY A 24 -4.42 8.99 -4.95
C GLY A 24 -4.45 8.51 -3.49
N HIS A 25 -4.23 7.22 -3.25
CA HIS A 25 -4.07 6.66 -1.90
C HIS A 25 -2.66 6.97 -1.36
N ARG A 26 -2.43 6.68 -0.09
CA ARG A 26 -1.10 6.83 0.51
C ARG A 26 -0.66 5.55 1.19
N LEU A 27 0.47 5.00 0.76
CA LEU A 27 1.19 4.02 1.54
C LEU A 27 1.77 4.70 2.79
N VAL A 28 1.41 4.21 3.97
CA VAL A 28 1.76 4.79 5.28
C VAL A 28 2.91 4.02 5.92
N ALA A 29 2.93 2.70 5.78
CA ALA A 29 4.00 1.84 6.28
C ALA A 29 4.14 0.60 5.40
N ALA A 30 5.36 0.07 5.31
CA ALA A 30 5.71 -1.18 4.68
C ALA A 30 6.82 -1.86 5.50
N SER A 31 6.63 -3.13 5.86
CA SER A 31 7.60 -3.93 6.61
C SER A 31 7.32 -5.41 6.39
N ASP A 32 8.31 -6.19 5.94
CA ASP A 32 8.27 -7.66 5.84
C ASP A 32 6.95 -8.22 5.27
N GLY A 33 6.55 -7.72 4.10
CA GLY A 33 5.31 -8.16 3.43
C GLY A 33 4.01 -7.58 4.01
N ALA A 34 4.07 -6.79 5.08
CA ALA A 34 2.94 -6.08 5.64
C ALA A 34 2.91 -4.61 5.20
N PHE A 35 1.77 -4.17 4.68
CA PHE A 35 1.56 -2.82 4.15
C PHE A 35 0.36 -2.16 4.80
N LEU A 36 0.49 -0.90 5.17
CA LEU A 36 -0.61 -0.07 5.68
C LEU A 36 -0.90 1.04 4.68
N ILE A 37 -2.09 1.02 4.09
CA ILE A 37 -2.52 2.00 3.09
C ILE A 37 -3.64 2.86 3.69
N ARG A 38 -3.52 4.18 3.53
CA ARG A 38 -4.58 5.15 3.81
C ARG A 38 -5.33 5.44 2.52
N ARG A 39 -6.61 5.07 2.50
CA ARG A 39 -7.50 5.40 1.38
C ARG A 39 -7.73 6.90 1.35
N SER A 40 -7.61 7.50 0.16
CA SER A 40 -8.14 8.85 -0.04
C SER A 40 -9.65 8.84 0.15
N ARG A 41 -10.19 9.92 0.71
CA ARG A 41 -11.64 10.14 0.66
C ARG A 41 -11.90 10.85 -0.66
N SER A 42 -12.67 10.20 -1.54
CA SER A 42 -13.36 10.93 -2.60
C SER A 42 -14.38 11.88 -1.98
#